data_AF-A0A2E1QA29-F1
#
_entry.id   AF-A0A2E1QA29-F1
#
_cell.length_a   1.000
_cell.length_b   1.000
_cell.length_c   1.000
_cell.angle_alpha   90.00
_cell.angle_beta   90.00
_cell.angle_gamma   90.00
#
_symmetry.space_group_name_H-M   'P 1'
#
loop_
_entity.id
_entity.type
_entity.pdbx_description
1 polymer ?
#
loop_
_entity_poly.entity_id
_entity_poly.type
_entity_poly.pdbx_seq_one_letter_code
_entity_poly.pdbx_strand_id
1 'polypeptide(L)'
;MDKKRVIDKLSEVFVLELSGVIRYTHYSLMIFGYNRLPLIEFFKAQASESLDHASMAGEYITGLGGHPPLGIDSPEETDKHNIKDILQETLDHEKKAI
;
A
#
# COMPACT_ATOMS: atom_id res chain seq x y z
N MET A 1 -10.00 -13.50 -23.53
CA MET A 1 -9.62 -12.86 -22.26
C MET A 1 -10.60 -11.74 -21.99
N ASP A 2 -11.23 -11.69 -20.82
CA ASP A 2 -12.16 -10.62 -20.46
C ASP A 2 -11.37 -9.39 -20.03
N LYS A 3 -11.15 -8.48 -20.98
CA LYS A 3 -10.35 -7.27 -20.79
C LYS A 3 -10.89 -6.37 -19.69
N LYS A 4 -12.22 -6.29 -19.55
CA LYS A 4 -12.87 -5.48 -18.52
C LYS A 4 -12.56 -6.06 -17.14
N ARG A 5 -12.75 -7.37 -16.97
CA ARG A 5 -12.44 -8.06 -15.71
C ARG A 5 -10.97 -7.93 -15.29
N VAL A 6 -10.04 -7.92 -16.25
CA VAL A 6 -8.61 -7.70 -15.97
C VAL A 6 -8.36 -6.27 -15.51
N ILE A 7 -8.93 -5.27 -16.19
CA ILE A 7 -8.83 -3.86 -15.79
C ILE A 7 -9.42 -3.65 -14.39
N ASP A 8 -10.57 -4.24 -14.09
CA ASP A 8 -11.22 -4.13 -12.78
C ASP A 8 -10.31 -4.67 -11.67
N LYS A 9 -9.68 -5.83 -11.88
CA LYS A 9 -8.74 -6.41 -10.91
C LYS A 9 -7.45 -5.63 -10.76
N LEU A 10 -6.88 -5.12 -11.86
CA LEU A 10 -5.72 -4.24 -11.78
C LEU A 10 -6.06 -2.93 -11.05
N SER A 11 -7.29 -2.44 -11.19
CA SER A 11 -7.75 -1.23 -10.51
C SER A 11 -7.87 -1.46 -9.00
N GLU A 12 -8.36 -2.63 -8.57
CA GLU A 12 -8.35 -3.02 -7.14
C GLU A 12 -6.91 -3.06 -6.59
N VAL A 13 -5.97 -3.72 -7.29
CA VAL A 13 -4.56 -3.78 -6.90
C VAL A 13 -3.93 -2.38 -6.85
N PHE A 14 -4.18 -1.55 -7.85
CA PHE A 14 -3.67 -0.19 -7.93
C PHE A 14 -4.05 0.64 -6.70
N VAL A 15 -5.32 0.55 -6.27
CA VAL A 15 -5.82 1.26 -5.08
C VAL A 15 -5.16 0.73 -3.80
N LEU A 16 -5.06 -0.60 -3.67
CA LEU A 16 -4.45 -1.23 -2.51
C LEU A 16 -2.99 -0.81 -2.34
N GLU A 17 -2.22 -0.82 -3.42
CA GLU A 17 -0.80 -0.44 -3.39
C GLU A 17 -0.61 1.04 -3.09
N LEU A 18 -1.41 1.95 -3.69
CA LEU A 18 -1.35 3.37 -3.32
C LEU A 18 -1.73 3.62 -1.86
N SER A 19 -2.71 2.88 -1.32
CA SER A 19 -3.01 2.91 0.11
C SER A 19 -1.85 2.40 0.96
N GLY A 20 -1.11 1.38 0.48
CA GLY A 20 0.12 0.89 1.08
C GLY A 20 1.21 1.96 1.15
N VAL A 21 1.45 2.70 0.06
CA VAL A 21 2.42 3.83 0.01
C VAL A 21 2.13 4.83 1.14
N ILE A 22 0.87 5.23 1.29
CA ILE A 22 0.46 6.20 2.32
C ILE A 22 0.66 5.60 3.71
N ARG A 23 0.19 4.38 3.95
CA ARG A 23 0.27 3.69 5.24
C ARG A 23 1.72 3.51 5.70
N TYR A 24 2.58 3.01 4.83
CA TYR A 24 3.98 2.74 5.16
C TYR A 24 4.80 4.00 5.34
N THR A 25 4.53 5.03 4.52
CA THR A 25 5.11 6.35 4.73
C THR A 25 4.72 6.89 6.11
N HIS A 26 3.44 6.84 6.46
CA HIS A 26 2.93 7.28 7.75
C HIS A 26 3.58 6.54 8.91
N TYR A 27 3.55 5.21 8.91
CA TYR A 27 4.14 4.43 10.01
C TYR A 27 5.64 4.62 10.16
N SER A 28 6.39 4.85 9.08
CA SER A 28 7.82 5.17 9.18
C SER A 28 8.10 6.43 10.02
N LEU A 29 7.12 7.34 10.13
CA LEU A 29 7.21 8.57 10.93
C LEU A 29 6.73 8.40 12.37
N MET A 30 5.91 7.38 12.63
CA MET A 30 5.27 7.16 13.93
C MET A 30 6.02 6.16 14.83
N ILE A 31 7.13 5.58 14.37
CA ILE A 31 7.92 4.62 15.16
C ILE A 31 8.92 5.33 16.06
N PHE A 32 8.79 5.09 17.37
CA PHE A 32 9.68 5.63 18.41
C PHE A 32 10.25 4.52 19.30
N GLY A 33 11.29 4.86 20.07
CA GLY A 33 11.90 3.95 21.05
C GLY A 33 13.18 3.23 20.58
N TYR A 34 13.53 2.16 21.29
CA TYR A 34 14.71 1.33 21.02
C TYR A 34 14.54 0.52 19.74
N ASN A 35 15.63 0.27 19.02
CA ASN A 35 15.63 -0.51 17.76
C ASN A 35 14.70 0.04 16.66
N ARG A 36 14.37 1.34 16.67
CA ARG A 36 13.49 1.94 15.66
C ARG A 36 14.10 2.05 14.26
N LEU A 37 15.43 2.22 14.15
CA LEU A 37 16.06 2.50 12.85
C LEU A 37 15.80 1.40 11.81
N PRO A 38 15.99 0.10 12.11
CA PRO A 38 15.66 -0.96 11.17
C PRO A 38 14.19 -1.00 10.76
N LEU A 39 13.27 -0.69 11.68
CA LEU A 39 11.84 -0.67 11.39
C LEU A 39 11.46 0.50 10.49
N ILE A 40 12.00 1.69 10.75
CA ILE A 40 11.80 2.86 9.88
C ILE A 40 12.28 2.56 8.46
N GLU A 41 13.47 1.97 8.32
CA GLU A 41 14.01 1.62 7.01
C GLU A 41 13.19 0.52 6.32
N PHE A 42 12.68 -0.47 7.06
CA PHE A 42 11.74 -1.45 6.54
C PHE A 42 10.48 -0.80 5.96
N PHE A 43 9.82 0.07 6.73
CA PHE A 43 8.59 0.74 6.26
C PHE A 43 8.83 1.66 5.06
N LYS A 44 9.96 2.37 5.01
CA LYS A 44 10.32 3.15 3.82
C LYS A 44 10.51 2.27 2.59
N ALA A 45 11.17 1.12 2.74
CA ALA A 45 11.36 0.18 1.64
C ALA A 45 10.01 -0.35 1.13
N GLN A 46 9.08 -0.70 2.03
CA GLN A 46 7.73 -1.13 1.65
C GLN A 46 6.94 -0.02 0.94
N ALA A 47 7.06 1.24 1.39
CA ALA A 47 6.44 2.36 0.69
C ALA A 47 6.98 2.53 -0.75
N SER A 48 8.28 2.33 -0.97
CA SER A 48 8.86 2.35 -2.31
C SER A 48 8.39 1.18 -3.18
N GLU A 49 8.38 -0.03 -2.63
CA GLU A 49 7.90 -1.23 -3.34
C GLU A 49 6.43 -1.11 -3.77
N SER A 50 5.55 -0.65 -2.88
CA SER A 50 4.15 -0.41 -3.23
C SER A 50 3.97 0.65 -4.32
N LEU A 51 4.83 1.68 -4.35
CA LEU A 51 4.77 2.68 -5.41
C LEU A 51 5.17 2.08 -6.77
N ASP A 52 6.17 1.21 -6.80
CA ASP A 52 6.59 0.49 -8.01
C ASP A 52 5.46 -0.43 -8.51
N HIS A 53 4.80 -1.15 -7.61
CA HIS A 53 3.66 -2.00 -7.93
C HIS A 53 2.45 -1.21 -8.45
N ALA A 54 2.09 -0.11 -7.79
CA ALA A 54 1.02 0.78 -8.23
C ALA A 54 1.32 1.34 -9.63
N SER A 55 2.56 1.77 -9.88
CA SER A 55 2.98 2.27 -11.19
C SER A 55 2.83 1.19 -12.27
N MET A 56 3.31 -0.02 -12.00
CA MET A 56 3.19 -1.15 -12.91
C MET A 56 1.72 -1.52 -13.20
N ALA A 57 0.87 -1.58 -12.17
CA ALA A 57 -0.56 -1.84 -12.35
C ALA A 57 -1.22 -0.75 -13.21
N GLY A 58 -0.87 0.52 -12.98
CA GLY A 58 -1.34 1.67 -13.77
C GLY A 58 -0.93 1.60 -15.24
N GLU A 59 0.31 1.22 -15.53
CA GLU A 59 0.79 0.98 -16.90
C GLU A 59 0.01 -0.14 -17.59
N TYR A 60 -0.29 -1.25 -16.90
CA TYR A 60 -1.12 -2.30 -17.47
C TYR A 60 -2.58 -1.85 -17.71
N ILE A 61 -3.18 -1.10 -16.78
CA ILE A 61 -4.53 -0.55 -16.95
C ILE A 61 -4.60 0.32 -18.20
N THR A 62 -3.66 1.27 -18.33
CA THR A 62 -3.61 2.20 -19.46
C THR A 62 -3.25 1.51 -20.78
N GLY A 63 -2.36 0.52 -20.76
CA GLY A 63 -2.05 -0.32 -21.93
C GLY A 63 -3.25 -1.15 -22.40
N LEU A 64 -4.15 -1.51 -21.48
CA LEU A 64 -5.45 -2.09 -21.78
C LEU A 64 -6.52 -1.00 -22.09
N GLY A 65 -6.18 0.28 -22.21
CA GLY A 65 -7.14 1.34 -22.52
C GLY A 65 -8.19 1.58 -21.42
N GLY A 66 -7.90 1.17 -20.19
CA GLY A 66 -8.62 1.60 -18.99
C GLY A 66 -8.01 2.87 -18.40
N HIS A 67 -8.60 3.34 -17.29
CA HIS A 67 -8.13 4.51 -16.56
C HIS A 67 -7.83 4.12 -15.11
N PRO A 68 -6.60 4.33 -14.60
CA PRO A 68 -6.30 4.09 -13.20
C PRO A 68 -7.20 4.95 -12.30
N PRO A 69 -7.78 4.39 -11.23
CA PRO A 69 -8.70 5.11 -10.35
C PRO A 69 -7.95 6.20 -9.55
N LEU A 70 -8.62 7.31 -9.24
CA LEU A 70 -8.09 8.41 -8.42
C LEU A 70 -8.39 8.26 -6.91
N GLY A 71 -8.96 7.13 -6.50
CA GLY A 71 -9.34 6.87 -5.12
C GLY A 71 -8.29 6.06 -4.38
N ILE A 72 -8.07 6.39 -3.10
CA ILE A 72 -7.36 5.55 -2.15
C ILE A 72 -8.38 4.95 -1.19
N ASP A 73 -8.17 3.71 -0.77
CA ASP A 73 -8.91 3.18 0.38
C ASP A 73 -8.30 3.82 1.63
N SER A 74 -9.12 4.53 2.42
CA SER A 74 -8.62 5.31 3.54
C SER A 74 -8.15 4.37 4.65
N PRO A 75 -6.88 4.44 5.08
CA PRO A 75 -6.43 3.63 6.18
C PRO A 75 -7.16 4.06 7.46
N GLU A 76 -7.90 3.15 8.08
CA GLU A 76 -8.27 3.30 9.48
C GLU A 76 -6.97 3.31 10.30
N GLU A 77 -6.60 4.48 10.83
CA GLU A 77 -5.54 4.62 11.81
C GLU A 77 -6.17 4.63 13.21
N THR A 78 -5.71 3.76 14.11
CA THR A 78 -6.29 3.64 15.45
C THR A 78 -5.69 4.63 16.47
N ASP A 79 -4.83 5.56 16.02
CA ASP A 79 -3.99 6.46 16.83
C ASP A 79 -3.10 5.73 17.87
N LYS A 80 -2.91 4.41 17.72
CA LYS A 80 -2.07 3.61 18.61
C LYS A 80 -0.71 3.36 17.97
N HIS A 81 0.27 4.17 18.34
CA HIS A 81 1.63 4.09 17.75
C HIS A 81 2.59 3.18 18.51
N ASN A 82 2.09 2.15 19.21
CA ASN A 82 2.99 1.11 19.69
C ASN A 82 3.39 0.21 18.50
N ILE A 83 4.65 -0.26 18.50
CA ILE A 83 5.21 -1.02 17.37
C ILE A 83 4.38 -2.28 17.06
N LYS A 84 3.80 -2.93 18.07
CA LYS A 84 3.02 -4.16 17.89
C LYS A 84 1.74 -3.87 17.12
N ASP A 85 1.03 -2.80 17.44
CA ASP A 85 -0.21 -2.40 16.78
C ASP A 85 0.09 -1.97 15.34
N ILE A 86 1.14 -1.18 15.11
CA ILE A 86 1.61 -0.81 13.75
C ILE A 86 1.89 -2.05 12.89
N LEU A 87 2.60 -3.05 13.44
CA LEU A 87 2.90 -4.29 12.73
C LEU A 87 1.65 -5.12 12.47
N GLN A 88 0.69 -5.13 13.40
CA GLN A 88 -0.59 -5.83 13.23
C GLN A 88 -1.45 -5.18 12.14
N GLU A 89 -1.59 -3.85 12.17
CA GLU A 89 -2.33 -3.09 11.14
C GLU A 89 -1.69 -3.27 9.75
N THR A 90 -0.35 -3.31 9.69
CA THR A 90 0.40 -3.64 8.47
C THR A 90 0.09 -5.05 7.97
N LEU A 91 0.15 -6.05 8.85
CA LEU A 91 -0.17 -7.44 8.49
C LEU A 91 -1.60 -7.60 7.98
N ASP A 92 -2.56 -6.88 8.55
CA ASP A 92 -3.95 -6.96 8.13
C ASP A 92 -4.20 -6.22 6.81
N HIS A 93 -3.41 -5.19 6.48
CA HIS A 93 -3.37 -4.59 5.16
C HIS A 93 -2.81 -5.57 4.11
N GLU A 94 -1.67 -6.19 4.38
CA GLU A 94 -1.03 -7.17 3.49
C GLU A 94 -1.94 -8.35 3.16
N LYS A 95 -2.68 -8.89 4.14
CA LYS A 95 -3.66 -9.97 3.91
C LYS A 95 -4.81 -9.60 2.98
N LYS A 96 -5.08 -8.31 2.77
CA LYS A 96 -6.07 -7.83 1.80
C LYS A 96 -5.47 -7.63 0.41
N ALA A 97 -4.16 -7.43 0.33
CA ALA A 97 -3.42 -7.23 -0.91
C ALA A 97 -3.02 -8.55 -1.61
N ILE A 98 -2.99 -9.66 -0.87
CA ILE A 98 -2.71 -11.03 -1.35
C ILE A 98 -4.01 -11.77 -1.67
#